data_AF-A0A178APE4-F1
#
_entry.id   AF-A0A178APE4-F1
#
_cell.length_a   1.000
_cell.length_b   1.000
_cell.length_c   1.000
_cell.angle_alpha   90.00
_cell.angle_beta   90.00
_cell.angle_gamma   90.00
#
_symmetry.space_group_name_H-M   'P 1'
#
loop_
_entity.id
_entity.type
_entity.pdbx_description
1 polymer ?
#
loop_
_entity_poly.entity_id
_entity_poly.type
_entity_poly.pdbx_seq_one_letter_code
_entity_poly.pdbx_strand_id
1 'polypeptide(L)'
;MPSTHKKDKPWDTDDIDKWKIDPFKPEDNTAGAFTDESRFSTLFPKYREQYLKGSWKFITQALAKHGVGCELNLVEGSMTVWTTQKTYDPAAILNARDLIKLLARSVPAPQAVKILDDEVAMDIIKIRNLVGNKDRFVKRRQRILGPNGSTLKALELLTETYLLVQGNTVSAMGPFKGLKTVRRIIEDTMHNIHPIYAIKELMIKKELAKDPELVNESWDRFLPNFKKRSLSKRRVPHKVTDKTKKVYTPFPPPQEKSKVDLQIESGEYFLGKHAKERMAREEREEKMKDKMDAKRRERMAEYVAPEENGEKKKKKRKREEGEEKKEKKKKRSSTAEVNGDADINDKLCIYTSTLFSNGRGISIFTTPSLADQFAALPAFTDQSALVKQGVNIDTGTWRAAPIPSKGIGMLAARPLRFKDRVTAYTPAFLAYLESELGTLEREKWWRLAIEQLPEKTKKDFLELATVYGDERVRVQDIVKANTFQVMVGDGNHLAVFPETSRLNHACHPK
;
A
#
# COMPACT_ATOMS: atom_id res chain seq x y z
N MET A 1 16.49 -19.82 15.24
CA MET A 1 15.99 -20.43 16.50
C MET A 1 17.19 -20.75 17.39
N PRO A 2 17.07 -20.76 18.73
CA PRO A 2 18.07 -21.44 19.56
C PRO A 2 18.08 -22.94 19.20
N SER A 3 19.26 -23.57 19.24
CA SER A 3 19.44 -24.98 18.89
C SER A 3 18.51 -25.89 19.71
N THR A 4 17.78 -26.77 19.03
CA THR A 4 17.03 -27.87 19.67
C THR A 4 17.94 -29.01 20.13
N HIS A 5 19.19 -29.06 19.64
CA HIS A 5 20.24 -29.87 20.25
C HIS A 5 20.85 -29.14 21.46
N LYS A 6 20.27 -29.38 22.63
CA LYS A 6 20.97 -29.31 23.91
C LYS A 6 21.75 -30.61 24.11
N LYS A 7 22.91 -30.73 23.47
CA LYS A 7 23.95 -31.63 24.00
C LYS A 7 24.61 -30.90 25.17
N ASP A 8 24.91 -31.63 26.24
CA ASP A 8 25.74 -31.08 27.31
C ASP A 8 27.08 -30.67 26.72
N LYS A 9 27.51 -29.46 27.07
CA LYS A 9 28.79 -28.89 26.67
C LYS A 9 29.63 -28.76 27.93
N PRO A 10 30.57 -29.68 28.20
CA PRO A 10 31.42 -29.61 29.41
C PRO A 10 32.24 -28.31 29.54
N TRP A 11 32.36 -27.54 28.46
CA TRP A 11 33.06 -26.26 28.37
C TRP A 11 32.15 -25.03 28.47
N ASP A 12 30.84 -25.19 28.69
CA ASP A 12 29.83 -24.11 28.71
C ASP A 12 29.24 -23.95 30.12
N THR A 13 30.13 -23.83 31.12
CA THR A 13 29.75 -23.66 32.53
C THR A 13 29.10 -22.29 32.78
N ASP A 14 28.32 -22.18 33.87
CA ASP A 14 27.61 -20.95 34.22
C ASP A 14 28.55 -19.82 34.70
N ASP A 15 29.80 -20.14 35.03
CA ASP A 15 30.85 -19.17 35.39
C ASP A 15 31.39 -18.37 34.19
N ILE A 16 31.10 -18.82 32.96
CA ILE A 16 31.62 -18.19 31.73
C ILE A 16 30.69 -17.07 31.29
N ASP A 17 31.19 -15.82 31.30
CA ASP A 17 30.46 -14.69 30.72
C ASP A 17 30.40 -14.79 29.18
N LYS A 18 29.28 -15.32 28.71
CA LYS A 18 28.97 -15.57 27.28
C LYS A 18 28.76 -14.28 26.49
N TRP A 19 28.82 -13.11 27.13
CA TRP A 19 28.65 -11.79 26.52
C TRP A 19 29.92 -10.93 26.55
N LYS A 20 31.00 -11.41 27.16
CA LYS A 20 32.31 -10.77 27.10
C LYS A 20 32.86 -10.85 25.67
N ILE A 21 33.31 -9.71 25.16
CA ILE A 21 33.95 -9.60 23.84
C ILE A 21 35.45 -9.63 24.08
N ASP A 22 36.11 -10.70 23.64
CA ASP A 22 37.56 -10.83 23.67
C ASP A 22 38.15 -10.40 22.31
N PRO A 23 39.18 -9.52 22.28
CA PRO A 23 39.69 -8.97 21.04
C PRO A 23 40.51 -10.01 20.27
N PHE A 24 40.19 -10.22 18.99
CA PHE A 24 40.88 -11.18 18.14
C PHE A 24 42.25 -10.63 17.69
N LYS A 25 43.33 -11.29 18.08
CA LYS A 25 44.70 -10.91 17.75
C LYS A 25 45.19 -11.63 16.48
N PRO A 26 46.24 -11.12 15.82
CA PRO A 26 46.90 -11.84 14.72
C PRO A 26 47.41 -13.24 15.10
N GLU A 27 47.76 -13.44 16.38
CA GLU A 27 48.22 -14.71 16.96
C GLU A 27 47.11 -15.78 17.01
N ASP A 28 45.85 -15.35 17.14
CA ASP A 28 44.69 -16.26 17.25
C ASP A 28 44.30 -16.87 15.88
N ASN A 29 44.86 -16.35 14.77
CA ASN A 29 44.63 -16.86 13.42
C ASN A 29 45.43 -18.13 13.12
N THR A 30 45.08 -19.20 13.80
CA THR A 30 45.67 -20.55 13.65
C THR A 30 45.46 -21.18 12.26
N ALA A 31 44.50 -20.70 11.47
CA ALA A 31 44.18 -21.22 10.14
C ALA A 31 45.01 -20.59 9.01
N GLY A 32 45.71 -19.48 9.27
CA GLY A 32 46.50 -18.76 8.26
C GLY A 32 45.69 -17.81 7.39
N ALA A 33 46.21 -17.44 6.21
CA ALA A 33 45.57 -16.47 5.33
C ALA A 33 44.30 -17.02 4.67
N PHE A 34 43.29 -16.17 4.46
CA PHE A 34 42.06 -16.55 3.75
C PHE A 34 42.34 -17.01 2.31
N THR A 35 41.69 -18.10 1.91
CA THR A 35 41.73 -18.63 0.54
C THR A 35 40.85 -17.83 -0.43
N ASP A 36 39.74 -17.28 0.06
CA ASP A 36 38.72 -16.60 -0.74
C ASP A 36 38.67 -15.08 -0.47
N GLU A 37 38.44 -14.28 -1.52
CA GLU A 37 38.24 -12.82 -1.40
C GLU A 37 36.78 -12.49 -1.05
N SER A 38 36.57 -11.76 0.04
CA SER A 38 35.27 -11.15 0.37
C SER A 38 35.29 -9.67 0.00
N ARG A 39 34.44 -9.28 -0.95
CA ARG A 39 34.39 -7.91 -1.51
C ARG A 39 33.02 -7.27 -1.31
N PHE A 40 32.99 -6.05 -0.76
CA PHE A 40 31.77 -5.24 -0.59
C PHE A 40 31.93 -3.87 -1.26
N SER A 41 30.89 -3.40 -1.93
CA SER A 41 30.83 -2.06 -2.50
C SER A 41 29.60 -1.29 -2.03
N THR A 42 29.67 0.04 -2.02
CA THR A 42 28.56 0.93 -1.68
C THR A 42 28.68 2.25 -2.45
N LEU A 43 27.59 2.62 -3.15
CA LEU A 43 27.48 3.89 -3.88
C LEU A 43 27.31 5.07 -2.91
N PHE A 44 27.92 6.22 -3.23
CA PHE A 44 27.76 7.46 -2.49
C PHE A 44 27.21 8.60 -3.36
N PRO A 45 26.48 9.58 -2.79
CA PRO A 45 25.96 10.71 -3.56
C PRO A 45 27.08 11.65 -4.05
N LYS A 46 26.96 12.21 -5.27
CA LYS A 46 27.97 13.08 -5.89
C LYS A 46 28.47 14.23 -5.00
N TYR A 47 27.59 14.86 -4.20
CA TYR A 47 27.98 15.93 -3.27
C TYR A 47 28.98 15.50 -2.18
N ARG A 48 29.11 14.18 -1.92
CA ARG A 48 29.98 13.62 -0.88
C ARG A 48 31.42 13.42 -1.36
N GLU A 49 31.64 13.45 -2.67
CA GLU A 49 32.91 13.13 -3.33
C GLU A 49 34.09 13.96 -2.83
N GLN A 50 33.98 15.29 -2.80
CA GLN A 50 35.07 16.19 -2.42
C GLN A 50 35.58 15.90 -1.00
N TYR A 51 34.68 15.58 -0.07
CA TYR A 51 35.04 15.18 1.28
C TYR A 51 35.69 13.80 1.32
N LEU A 52 35.16 12.82 0.59
CA LEU A 52 35.73 11.47 0.55
C LEU A 52 37.14 11.51 -0.04
N LYS A 53 37.35 12.22 -1.14
CA LYS A 53 38.67 12.43 -1.75
C LYS A 53 39.69 13.04 -0.75
N GLY A 54 39.28 14.02 0.04
CA GLY A 54 40.13 14.64 1.06
C GLY A 54 40.40 13.75 2.29
N SER A 55 39.44 12.89 2.67
CA SER A 55 39.55 12.01 3.85
C SER A 55 40.02 10.58 3.53
N TRP A 56 40.15 10.21 2.26
CA TRP A 56 40.43 8.83 1.84
C TRP A 56 41.74 8.29 2.42
N LYS A 57 42.81 9.10 2.41
CA LYS A 57 44.12 8.70 2.96
C LYS A 57 44.02 8.25 4.42
N PHE A 58 43.20 8.92 5.23
CA PHE A 58 42.96 8.56 6.63
C PHE A 58 42.16 7.25 6.76
N ILE A 59 41.16 7.04 5.88
CA ILE A 59 40.37 5.80 5.84
C ILE A 59 41.25 4.60 5.43
N THR A 60 42.10 4.76 4.40
CA THR A 60 43.05 3.73 3.98
C THR A 60 44.05 3.39 5.10
N GLN A 61 44.57 4.39 5.82
CA GLN A 61 45.46 4.16 6.96
C GLN A 61 44.78 3.43 8.13
N ALA A 62 43.47 3.63 8.35
CA ALA A 62 42.71 2.90 9.34
C ALA A 62 42.50 1.43 8.92
N LEU A 63 41.97 1.19 7.72
CA LEU A 63 41.69 -0.16 7.20
C LEU A 63 42.95 -1.03 7.00
N ALA A 64 44.08 -0.40 6.64
CA ALA A 64 45.35 -1.10 6.49
C ALA A 64 45.84 -1.76 7.79
N LYS A 65 45.48 -1.25 8.98
CA LYS A 65 45.82 -1.87 10.27
C LYS A 65 45.17 -3.24 10.47
N HIS A 66 43.99 -3.44 9.90
CA HIS A 66 43.25 -4.71 9.93
C HIS A 66 43.54 -5.57 8.68
N GLY A 67 44.48 -5.17 7.83
CA GLY A 67 44.82 -5.86 6.59
C GLY A 67 43.71 -5.82 5.52
N VAL A 68 42.78 -4.85 5.58
CA VAL A 68 41.65 -4.72 4.64
C VAL A 68 42.01 -3.73 3.52
N GLY A 69 41.77 -4.13 2.26
CA GLY A 69 41.94 -3.28 1.08
C GLY A 69 40.75 -2.35 0.86
N CYS A 70 41.00 -1.16 0.29
CA CYS A 70 39.94 -0.21 -0.03
C CYS A 70 40.23 0.64 -1.28
N GLU A 71 39.18 0.94 -2.05
CA GLU A 71 39.21 1.73 -3.29
C GLU A 71 38.06 2.75 -3.32
N LEU A 72 38.33 3.92 -3.90
CA LEU A 72 37.36 4.99 -4.12
C LEU A 72 37.28 5.30 -5.62
N ASN A 73 36.21 4.84 -6.26
CA ASN A 73 35.94 5.10 -7.67
C ASN A 73 35.10 6.39 -7.81
N LEU A 74 35.74 7.45 -8.30
CA LEU A 74 35.11 8.77 -8.52
C LEU A 74 34.26 8.84 -9.80
N VAL A 75 34.43 7.89 -10.73
CA VAL A 75 33.67 7.83 -12.00
C VAL A 75 32.31 7.19 -11.76
N GLU A 76 32.29 6.03 -11.09
CA GLU A 76 31.05 5.35 -10.68
C GLU A 76 30.38 5.99 -9.46
N GLY A 77 31.14 6.70 -8.62
CA GLY A 77 30.68 7.14 -7.30
C GLY A 77 30.54 5.97 -6.32
N SER A 78 31.47 5.01 -6.35
CA SER A 78 31.47 3.80 -5.53
C SER A 78 32.67 3.75 -4.57
N MET A 79 32.44 3.27 -3.35
CA MET A 79 33.48 2.88 -2.39
C MET A 79 33.48 1.37 -2.26
N THR A 80 34.65 0.74 -2.37
CA THR A 80 34.78 -0.72 -2.35
C THR A 80 35.83 -1.13 -1.31
N VAL A 81 35.56 -2.20 -0.57
CA VAL A 81 36.48 -2.82 0.40
C VAL A 81 36.56 -4.32 0.16
N TRP A 82 37.73 -4.92 0.40
CA TRP A 82 37.97 -6.35 0.21
C TRP A 82 38.98 -6.92 1.21
N THR A 83 38.86 -8.21 1.50
CA THR A 83 39.88 -8.95 2.27
C THR A 83 41.16 -9.11 1.46
N THR A 84 42.30 -9.19 2.14
CA THR A 84 43.61 -9.48 1.53
C THR A 84 44.25 -10.67 2.23
N GLN A 85 45.34 -11.19 1.66
CA GLN A 85 46.16 -12.24 2.31
C GLN A 85 46.75 -11.80 3.68
N LYS A 86 46.65 -10.52 4.03
CA LYS A 86 47.09 -9.97 5.33
C LYS A 86 45.93 -9.72 6.31
N THR A 87 44.68 -9.94 5.91
CA THR A 87 43.55 -9.89 6.84
C THR A 87 43.66 -11.11 7.76
N TYR A 88 43.73 -10.89 9.07
CA TYR A 88 43.80 -11.96 10.08
C TYR A 88 42.43 -12.20 10.73
N ASP A 89 41.67 -11.15 10.99
CA ASP A 89 40.32 -11.21 11.56
C ASP A 89 39.25 -11.42 10.46
N PRO A 90 38.43 -12.49 10.53
CA PRO A 90 37.33 -12.70 9.58
C PRO A 90 36.18 -11.69 9.72
N ALA A 91 36.02 -11.04 10.88
CA ALA A 91 34.93 -10.08 11.13
C ALA A 91 35.25 -8.67 10.59
N ALA A 92 36.53 -8.27 10.52
CA ALA A 92 37.00 -6.95 10.08
C ALA A 92 36.38 -6.48 8.75
N ILE A 93 36.11 -7.39 7.81
CA ILE A 93 35.47 -7.04 6.53
C ILE A 93 34.02 -6.58 6.69
N LEU A 94 33.30 -7.08 7.71
CA LEU A 94 31.94 -6.64 8.05
C LEU A 94 31.96 -5.23 8.66
N ASN A 95 32.95 -4.95 9.51
CA ASN A 95 33.17 -3.62 10.09
C ASN A 95 33.57 -2.61 8.99
N ALA A 96 34.44 -3.01 8.05
CA ALA A 96 34.82 -2.20 6.89
C ALA A 96 33.65 -1.94 5.91
N ARG A 97 32.79 -2.95 5.68
CA ARG A 97 31.53 -2.81 4.93
C ARG A 97 30.60 -1.79 5.58
N ASP A 98 30.58 -1.73 6.91
CA ASP A 98 29.69 -0.84 7.65
C ASP A 98 30.27 0.58 7.77
N LEU A 99 31.59 0.72 7.82
CA LEU A 99 32.32 1.99 7.62
C LEU A 99 31.94 2.67 6.30
N ILE A 100 32.01 1.97 5.16
CA ILE A 100 31.66 2.59 3.86
C ILE A 100 30.17 2.98 3.76
N LYS A 101 29.27 2.24 4.42
CA LYS A 101 27.85 2.62 4.51
C LYS A 101 27.65 3.90 5.34
N LEU A 102 28.37 4.06 6.46
CA LEU A 102 28.32 5.28 7.28
C LEU A 102 28.85 6.50 6.50
N LEU A 103 29.96 6.33 5.79
CA LEU A 103 30.56 7.37 4.94
C LEU A 103 29.62 7.82 3.81
N ALA A 104 28.91 6.87 3.17
CA ALA A 104 27.87 7.15 2.18
C ALA A 104 26.62 7.84 2.78
N ARG A 105 26.38 7.68 4.09
CA ARG A 105 25.37 8.40 4.88
C ARG A 105 25.89 9.70 5.49
N SER A 106 26.96 10.25 4.94
CA SER A 106 27.58 11.53 5.32
C SER A 106 28.14 11.62 6.75
N VAL A 107 28.36 10.49 7.44
CA VAL A 107 29.05 10.50 8.73
C VAL A 107 30.51 10.97 8.52
N PRO A 108 31.05 11.86 9.36
CA PRO A 108 32.45 12.29 9.27
C PRO A 108 33.42 11.13 9.48
N ALA A 109 34.50 11.06 8.69
CA ALA A 109 35.46 9.95 8.74
C ALA A 109 36.07 9.70 10.13
N PRO A 110 36.48 10.71 10.93
CA PRO A 110 37.00 10.48 12.29
C PRO A 110 35.99 9.86 13.26
N GLN A 111 34.70 10.05 13.03
CA GLN A 111 33.64 9.41 13.83
C GLN A 111 33.27 8.04 13.25
N ALA A 112 33.26 7.90 11.92
CA ALA A 112 32.93 6.65 11.24
C ALA A 112 33.96 5.54 11.52
N VAL A 113 35.26 5.87 11.59
CA VAL A 113 36.34 4.89 11.83
C VAL A 113 36.22 4.15 13.17
N LYS A 114 35.51 4.70 14.16
CA LYS A 114 35.20 4.02 15.43
C LYS A 114 34.35 2.75 15.28
N ILE A 115 33.78 2.50 14.10
CA ILE A 115 33.08 1.24 13.79
C ILE A 115 34.03 0.05 13.61
N LEU A 116 35.35 0.28 13.61
CA LEU A 116 36.36 -0.78 13.61
C LEU A 116 36.64 -1.33 15.02
N ASP A 117 36.13 -0.67 16.06
CA ASP A 117 36.21 -1.12 17.46
C ASP A 117 35.00 -2.02 17.79
N ASP A 118 35.22 -3.22 18.35
CA ASP A 118 34.18 -4.26 18.47
C ASP A 118 32.99 -3.90 19.38
N GLU A 119 33.16 -2.95 20.30
CA GLU A 119 32.08 -2.45 21.16
C GLU A 119 31.09 -1.53 20.42
N VAL A 120 31.48 -1.01 19.26
CA VAL A 120 30.73 -0.01 18.49
C VAL A 120 30.04 -0.68 17.31
N ALA A 121 28.71 -0.68 17.34
CA ALA A 121 27.89 -1.06 16.20
C ALA A 121 27.28 0.16 15.51
N MET A 122 26.64 -0.06 14.35
CA MET A 122 25.84 0.97 13.67
C MET A 122 24.40 0.53 13.41
N ASP A 123 23.52 1.51 13.25
CA ASP A 123 22.16 1.30 12.75
C ASP A 123 21.75 2.40 11.77
N ILE A 124 21.04 2.03 10.69
CA ILE A 124 20.52 2.97 9.68
C ILE A 124 19.00 2.86 9.65
N ILE A 125 18.36 3.74 10.41
CA ILE A 125 16.91 3.74 10.64
C ILE A 125 16.22 4.46 9.47
N LYS A 126 15.37 3.74 8.74
CA LYS A 126 14.62 4.25 7.58
C LYS A 126 13.33 4.94 8.04
N ILE A 127 13.29 6.27 7.97
CA ILE A 127 12.14 7.08 8.42
C ILE A 127 11.16 7.46 7.29
N ARG A 128 11.53 7.29 6.01
CA ARG A 128 10.75 7.71 4.82
C ARG A 128 9.29 7.25 4.85
N ASN A 129 9.06 5.98 5.15
CA ASN A 129 7.74 5.35 4.96
C ASN A 129 6.83 5.43 6.20
N LEU A 130 7.31 6.05 7.30
CA LEU A 130 6.57 6.14 8.56
C LEU A 130 5.54 7.29 8.57
N VAL A 131 5.63 8.23 7.63
CA VAL A 131 4.78 9.43 7.56
C VAL A 131 4.45 9.79 6.11
N GLY A 132 3.21 9.58 5.67
CA GLY A 132 2.82 9.82 4.27
C GLY A 132 2.80 11.28 3.80
N ASN A 133 2.53 12.25 4.70
CA ASN A 133 2.50 13.67 4.34
C ASN A 133 3.90 14.32 4.54
N LYS A 134 4.41 14.98 3.49
CA LYS A 134 5.74 15.62 3.44
C LYS A 134 5.97 16.65 4.56
N ASP A 135 5.03 17.55 4.81
CA ASP A 135 5.19 18.60 5.83
C ASP A 135 5.19 18.01 7.24
N ARG A 136 4.35 17.00 7.46
CA ARG A 136 4.31 16.23 8.71
C ARG A 136 5.61 15.47 8.91
N PHE A 137 6.19 14.89 7.85
CA PHE A 137 7.49 14.23 7.88
C PHE A 137 8.61 15.21 8.25
N VAL A 138 8.69 16.37 7.58
CA VAL A 138 9.70 17.41 7.87
C VAL A 138 9.57 17.90 9.31
N LYS A 139 8.35 18.20 9.80
CA LYS A 139 8.10 18.63 11.18
C LYS A 139 8.46 17.54 12.21
N ARG A 140 8.20 16.26 11.94
CA ARG A 140 8.60 15.15 12.83
C ARG A 140 10.09 14.86 12.79
N ARG A 141 10.75 14.99 11.64
CA ARG A 141 12.21 14.90 11.52
C ARG A 141 12.90 16.03 12.28
N GLN A 142 12.42 17.26 12.14
CA GLN A 142 12.95 18.41 12.90
C GLN A 142 12.76 18.25 14.42
N ARG A 143 11.68 17.59 14.85
CA ARG A 143 11.43 17.24 16.26
C ARG A 143 12.49 16.31 16.86
N ILE A 144 13.09 15.41 16.06
CA ILE A 144 14.21 14.55 16.51
C ILE A 144 15.45 15.41 16.78
N LEU A 145 15.73 16.39 15.91
CA LEU A 145 16.82 17.35 16.09
C LEU A 145 16.59 18.23 17.34
N GLY A 146 15.36 18.73 17.49
CA GLY A 146 14.98 19.73 18.48
C GLY A 146 15.46 21.15 18.12
N PRO A 147 15.14 22.15 18.96
CA PRO A 147 15.69 23.49 18.82
C PRO A 147 17.20 23.44 19.04
N ASN A 148 17.98 24.04 18.13
CA ASN A 148 19.45 24.11 18.15
C ASN A 148 20.16 22.75 18.35
N GLY A 149 19.55 21.63 17.94
CA GLY A 149 20.12 20.29 18.12
C GLY A 149 20.06 19.74 19.56
N SER A 150 19.45 20.46 20.50
CA SER A 150 19.41 20.08 21.93
C SER A 150 18.81 18.70 22.21
N THR A 151 17.74 18.33 21.49
CA THR A 151 17.07 17.03 21.65
C THR A 151 17.95 15.90 21.11
N LEU A 152 18.63 16.12 19.98
CA LEU A 152 19.60 15.18 19.43
C LEU A 152 20.75 14.97 20.43
N LYS A 153 21.35 16.06 20.93
CA LYS A 153 22.51 15.98 21.84
C LYS A 153 22.17 15.32 23.18
N ALA A 154 20.97 15.56 23.71
CA ALA A 154 20.49 14.88 24.91
C ALA A 154 20.34 13.35 24.68
N LEU A 155 19.85 12.93 23.51
CA LEU A 155 19.78 11.51 23.15
C LEU A 155 21.17 10.89 23.02
N GLU A 156 22.11 11.56 22.35
CA GLU A 156 23.50 11.11 22.21
C GLU A 156 24.16 10.85 23.57
N LEU A 157 24.04 11.79 24.51
CA LEU A 157 24.65 11.70 25.85
C LEU A 157 23.98 10.65 26.75
N LEU A 158 22.66 10.45 26.62
CA LEU A 158 21.94 9.46 27.44
C LEU A 158 22.16 8.02 26.96
N THR A 159 22.24 7.82 25.65
CA THR A 159 22.36 6.49 25.03
C THR A 159 23.78 6.11 24.63
N GLU A 160 24.75 7.01 24.84
CA GLU A 160 26.17 6.85 24.45
C GLU A 160 26.33 6.52 22.95
N THR A 161 25.47 7.13 22.13
CA THR A 161 25.49 6.99 20.68
C THR A 161 25.79 8.30 19.98
N TYR A 162 26.36 8.23 18.78
CA TYR A 162 26.41 9.33 17.82
C TYR A 162 25.23 9.24 16.86
N LEU A 163 24.53 10.36 16.61
CA LEU A 163 23.31 10.39 15.80
C LEU A 163 23.40 11.41 14.66
N LEU A 164 23.19 10.96 13.42
CA LEU A 164 23.14 11.82 12.24
C LEU A 164 21.78 11.70 11.53
N VAL A 165 20.95 12.73 11.66
CA VAL A 165 19.65 12.83 10.99
C VAL A 165 19.84 13.45 9.59
N GLN A 166 19.86 12.63 8.53
CA GLN A 166 20.05 13.10 7.16
C GLN A 166 18.94 12.63 6.21
N GLY A 167 18.21 13.57 5.62
CA GLY A 167 17.24 13.32 4.57
C GLY A 167 16.09 12.40 5.01
N ASN A 168 16.17 11.14 4.58
CA ASN A 168 15.15 10.10 4.75
C ASN A 168 15.57 8.96 5.70
N THR A 169 16.73 9.08 6.33
CA THR A 169 17.31 8.12 7.27
C THR A 169 17.88 8.82 8.50
N VAL A 170 17.97 8.10 9.61
CA VAL A 170 18.81 8.49 10.75
C VAL A 170 19.88 7.42 10.90
N SER A 171 21.14 7.82 10.84
CA SER A 171 22.28 6.96 11.13
C SER A 171 22.60 7.06 12.62
N ALA A 172 22.85 5.94 13.26
CA ALA A 172 23.27 5.84 14.66
C ALA A 172 24.53 4.99 14.75
N MET A 173 25.43 5.32 15.69
CA MET A 173 26.62 4.53 16.01
C MET A 173 26.79 4.46 17.53
N GLY A 174 27.20 3.31 18.08
CA GLY A 174 27.46 3.13 19.51
C GLY A 174 27.09 1.73 20.00
N PRO A 175 26.96 1.51 21.32
CA PRO A 175 26.72 0.19 21.88
C PRO A 175 25.32 -0.33 21.57
N PHE A 176 25.18 -1.66 21.45
CA PHE A 176 23.92 -2.32 21.09
C PHE A 176 22.70 -1.94 21.97
N LYS A 177 22.92 -1.74 23.28
CA LYS A 177 21.89 -1.26 24.22
C LYS A 177 21.41 0.15 23.83
N GLY A 178 22.35 1.04 23.52
CA GLY A 178 22.09 2.40 23.02
C GLY A 178 21.31 2.37 21.70
N LEU A 179 21.80 1.66 20.69
CA LEU A 179 21.15 1.55 19.37
C LEU A 179 19.70 1.04 19.46
N LYS A 180 19.43 0.01 20.28
CA LYS A 180 18.07 -0.53 20.49
C LYS A 180 17.11 0.51 21.08
N THR A 181 17.57 1.31 22.04
CA THR A 181 16.74 2.40 22.62
C THR A 181 16.54 3.55 21.63
N VAL A 182 17.60 3.99 20.95
CA VAL A 182 17.57 5.01 19.89
C VAL A 182 16.57 4.66 18.79
N ARG A 183 16.60 3.41 18.29
CA ARG A 183 15.67 2.92 17.26
C ARG A 183 14.22 3.08 17.70
N ARG A 184 13.88 2.58 18.89
CA ARG A 184 12.53 2.72 19.47
C ARG A 184 12.10 4.19 19.51
N ILE A 185 12.96 5.08 19.99
CA ILE A 185 12.66 6.51 20.16
C ILE A 185 12.42 7.22 18.82
N ILE A 186 13.21 6.90 17.79
CA ILE A 186 13.06 7.50 16.45
C ILE A 186 11.78 7.00 15.77
N GLU A 187 11.49 5.70 15.87
CA GLU A 187 10.26 5.11 15.34
C GLU A 187 9.02 5.66 16.08
N ASP A 188 9.04 5.75 17.41
CA ASP A 188 7.96 6.36 18.23
C ASP A 188 7.75 7.85 17.90
N THR A 189 8.84 8.60 17.70
CA THR A 189 8.77 10.02 17.32
C THR A 189 8.09 10.19 15.95
N MET A 190 8.37 9.29 15.01
CA MET A 190 7.68 9.23 13.72
C MET A 190 6.22 8.80 13.86
N HIS A 191 5.87 7.97 14.86
CA HIS A 191 4.49 7.62 15.25
C HIS A 191 3.77 8.67 16.13
N ASN A 192 4.23 9.92 16.08
CA ASN A 192 3.64 11.10 16.74
C ASN A 192 3.89 11.25 18.25
N ILE A 193 4.70 10.38 18.87
CA ILE A 193 5.17 10.60 20.24
C ILE A 193 6.22 11.74 20.21
N HIS A 194 6.49 12.37 21.36
CA HIS A 194 7.51 13.41 21.46
C HIS A 194 8.78 12.83 22.11
N PRO A 195 9.99 13.00 21.52
CA PRO A 195 11.22 12.38 22.03
C PRO A 195 11.56 12.83 23.46
N ILE A 196 11.16 14.04 23.86
CA ILE A 196 11.25 14.53 25.25
C ILE A 196 10.67 13.54 26.28
N TYR A 197 9.60 12.80 25.96
CA TYR A 197 9.05 11.80 26.87
C TYR A 197 10.03 10.65 27.11
N ALA A 198 10.67 10.16 26.05
CA ALA A 198 11.69 9.12 26.14
C ALA A 198 13.00 9.63 26.73
N ILE A 199 13.37 10.91 26.52
CA ILE A 199 14.50 11.54 27.21
C ILE A 199 14.26 11.54 28.72
N LYS A 200 13.07 11.94 29.19
CA LYS A 200 12.70 11.87 30.61
C LYS A 200 12.69 10.44 31.15
N GLU A 201 12.18 9.48 30.38
CA GLU A 201 12.24 8.05 30.72
C GLU A 201 13.71 7.58 30.88
N LEU A 202 14.59 7.93 29.93
CA LEU A 202 16.01 7.57 29.96
C LEU A 202 16.77 8.24 31.12
N MET A 203 16.48 9.51 31.43
CA MET A 203 17.08 10.19 32.58
C MET A 203 16.73 9.45 33.89
N ILE A 204 15.44 9.16 34.11
CA ILE A 204 14.99 8.43 35.30
C ILE A 204 15.59 7.02 35.35
N LYS A 205 15.66 6.31 34.22
CA LYS A 205 16.32 5.00 34.13
C LYS A 205 17.82 5.05 34.43
N LYS A 206 18.53 6.12 34.02
CA LYS A 206 19.97 6.27 34.26
C LYS A 206 20.29 6.66 35.70
N GLU A 207 19.36 7.28 36.42
CA GLU A 207 19.46 7.48 37.87
C GLU A 207 19.12 6.18 38.63
N LEU A 208 17.96 5.56 38.37
CA LEU A 208 17.56 4.29 39.02
C LEU A 208 18.56 3.14 38.82
N ALA A 209 19.29 3.12 37.69
CA ALA A 209 20.32 2.13 37.43
C ALA A 209 21.58 2.26 38.31
N LYS A 210 21.73 3.37 39.06
CA LYS A 210 22.82 3.56 40.03
C LYS A 210 22.53 2.91 41.38
N ASP A 211 21.25 2.75 41.72
CA ASP A 211 20.80 2.21 43.01
C ASP A 211 20.82 0.68 42.95
N PRO A 212 21.74 -0.01 43.68
CA PRO A 212 21.93 -1.46 43.52
C PRO A 212 20.73 -2.29 43.97
N GLU A 213 19.91 -1.77 44.90
CA GLU A 213 18.72 -2.45 45.42
C GLU A 213 17.62 -2.60 44.35
N LEU A 214 17.47 -1.62 43.46
CA LEU A 214 16.38 -1.59 42.48
C LEU A 214 16.71 -2.31 41.16
N VAL A 215 17.94 -2.80 40.95
CA VAL A 215 18.38 -3.38 39.67
C VAL A 215 17.53 -4.57 39.21
N ASN A 216 17.01 -5.37 40.17
CA ASN A 216 16.22 -6.57 39.90
C ASN A 216 14.70 -6.33 39.89
N GLU A 217 14.23 -5.13 40.21
CA GLU A 217 12.80 -4.80 40.27
C GLU A 217 12.27 -4.14 38.99
N SER A 218 10.95 -4.22 38.74
CA SER A 218 10.35 -3.46 37.62
C SER A 218 10.21 -1.98 37.96
N TRP A 219 10.85 -1.14 37.16
CA TRP A 219 10.82 0.31 37.32
C TRP A 219 9.53 1.00 36.85
N ASP A 220 8.54 0.25 36.33
CA ASP A 220 7.30 0.82 35.74
C ASP A 220 6.52 1.74 36.69
N ARG A 221 6.68 1.58 38.01
CA ARG A 221 6.12 2.47 39.05
C ARG A 221 6.71 3.89 39.00
N PHE A 222 7.99 4.01 38.68
CA PHE A 222 8.75 5.27 38.65
C PHE A 222 8.71 5.93 37.27
N LEU A 223 8.39 5.18 36.21
CA LEU A 223 8.36 5.70 34.85
C LEU A 223 7.14 6.61 34.59
N PRO A 224 7.33 7.83 34.07
CA PRO A 224 6.23 8.75 33.77
C PRO A 224 5.29 8.21 32.70
N ASN A 225 4.12 7.73 33.12
CA ASN A 225 3.10 7.18 32.23
C ASN A 225 2.34 8.28 31.46
N PHE A 226 2.91 8.74 30.34
CA PHE A 226 2.28 9.68 29.40
C PHE A 226 1.15 9.03 28.59
N LYS A 227 0.10 8.56 29.27
CA LYS A 227 -1.12 8.04 28.64
C LYS A 227 -1.68 9.07 27.66
N LYS A 228 -1.94 8.66 26.42
CA LYS A 228 -2.68 9.48 25.44
C LYS A 228 -4.03 9.84 26.05
N ARG A 229 -4.21 11.10 26.46
CA ARG A 229 -5.53 11.65 26.82
C ARG A 229 -6.36 11.76 25.55
N SER A 230 -7.01 10.67 25.15
CA SER A 230 -8.05 10.67 24.11
C SER A 230 -9.30 11.36 24.67
N LEU A 231 -9.25 12.70 24.73
CA LEU A 231 -10.30 13.57 25.29
C LEU A 231 -11.64 13.50 24.53
N SER A 232 -11.71 12.71 23.45
CA SER A 232 -12.94 12.40 22.72
C SER A 232 -13.24 10.89 22.72
N LYS A 233 -13.88 10.39 23.79
CA LYS A 233 -14.83 9.24 23.69
C LYS A 233 -16.12 9.64 22.95
N ARG A 234 -16.02 10.51 21.94
CA ARG A 234 -17.16 11.04 21.20
C ARG A 234 -17.58 9.96 20.21
N ARG A 235 -18.66 9.23 20.52
CA ARG A 235 -19.24 8.16 19.67
C ARG A 235 -19.53 8.62 18.24
N VAL A 236 -19.71 9.92 18.04
CA VAL A 236 -20.13 10.57 16.81
C VAL A 236 -19.27 11.84 16.60
N PRO A 237 -18.64 12.08 15.44
CA PRO A 237 -17.75 13.23 15.22
C PRO A 237 -18.46 14.58 15.43
N HIS A 238 -17.70 15.67 15.65
CA HIS A 238 -18.28 17.01 15.83
C HIS A 238 -19.08 17.49 14.62
N LYS A 239 -18.71 17.03 13.43
CA LYS A 239 -19.44 17.28 12.19
C LYS A 239 -19.82 15.94 11.58
N VAL A 240 -21.06 15.51 11.77
CA VAL A 240 -21.61 14.35 11.07
C VAL A 240 -21.96 14.79 9.65
N THR A 241 -21.09 14.45 8.71
CA THR A 241 -21.41 14.57 7.29
C THR A 241 -22.11 13.28 6.86
N ASP A 242 -23.42 13.33 6.64
CA ASP A 242 -24.16 12.26 5.97
C ASP A 242 -23.54 12.03 4.58
N LYS A 243 -22.72 10.99 4.45
CA LYS A 243 -22.09 10.65 3.17
C LYS A 243 -23.11 10.17 2.12
N THR A 244 -24.26 9.68 2.57
CA THR A 244 -25.42 9.33 1.73
C THR A 244 -25.92 10.49 0.88
N LYS A 245 -25.77 11.74 1.35
CA LYS A 245 -26.17 12.96 0.64
C LYS A 245 -25.09 13.49 -0.32
N LYS A 246 -23.94 12.81 -0.42
CA LYS A 246 -22.80 13.19 -1.27
C LYS A 246 -22.24 11.97 -2.00
N VAL A 247 -23.10 11.32 -2.78
CA VAL A 247 -22.69 10.31 -3.75
C VAL A 247 -21.75 10.98 -4.76
N TYR A 248 -20.59 10.37 -5.02
CA TYR A 248 -19.66 10.88 -6.01
C TYR A 248 -20.24 10.66 -7.41
N THR A 249 -20.43 11.75 -8.14
CA THR A 249 -20.70 11.75 -9.59
C THR A 249 -19.41 12.17 -10.28
N PRO A 250 -18.93 11.43 -11.31
CA PRO A 250 -17.78 11.85 -12.10
C PRO A 250 -18.11 13.06 -12.98
N PHE A 251 -19.38 13.24 -13.34
CA PHE A 251 -19.86 14.39 -14.07
C PHE A 251 -20.01 15.59 -13.13
N PRO A 252 -19.46 16.77 -13.48
CA PRO A 252 -19.74 18.01 -12.75
C PRO A 252 -21.23 18.38 -12.92
N PRO A 253 -21.84 19.07 -11.94
CA PRO A 253 -23.16 19.65 -12.14
C PRO A 253 -23.13 20.67 -13.29
N PRO A 254 -24.25 20.88 -14.02
CA PRO A 254 -24.32 21.93 -15.01
C PRO A 254 -24.03 23.28 -14.37
N GLN A 255 -23.29 24.14 -15.06
CA GLN A 255 -23.02 25.49 -14.61
C GLN A 255 -24.33 26.29 -14.56
N GLU A 256 -24.46 27.19 -13.58
CA GLU A 256 -25.58 28.13 -13.55
C GLU A 256 -25.48 29.05 -14.77
N LYS A 257 -26.53 29.01 -15.62
CA LYS A 257 -26.59 29.78 -16.87
C LYS A 257 -26.52 31.29 -16.57
N SER A 258 -25.81 32.04 -17.39
CA SER A 258 -25.73 33.49 -17.18
C SER A 258 -27.08 34.15 -17.45
N LYS A 259 -27.25 35.40 -16.99
CA LYS A 259 -28.45 36.19 -17.33
C LYS A 259 -28.62 36.39 -18.84
N VAL A 260 -27.54 36.36 -19.61
CA VAL A 260 -27.57 36.45 -21.08
C VAL A 260 -28.07 35.14 -21.67
N ASP A 261 -27.55 34.00 -21.22
CA ASP A 261 -27.99 32.68 -21.69
C ASP A 261 -29.48 32.44 -21.38
N LEU A 262 -29.93 32.79 -20.17
CA LEU A 262 -31.35 32.72 -19.79
C LEU A 262 -32.25 33.58 -20.69
N GLN A 263 -31.77 34.74 -21.14
CA GLN A 263 -32.51 35.60 -22.08
C GLN A 263 -32.46 35.08 -23.53
N ILE A 264 -31.37 34.41 -23.92
CA ILE A 264 -31.26 33.75 -25.23
C ILE A 264 -32.23 32.55 -25.28
N GLU A 265 -32.28 31.76 -24.21
CA GLU A 265 -33.19 30.61 -24.08
C GLU A 265 -34.67 31.00 -23.99
N SER A 266 -35.01 32.11 -23.33
CA SER A 266 -36.39 32.63 -23.31
C SER A 266 -36.78 33.35 -24.61
N GLY A 267 -35.85 33.52 -25.56
CA GLY A 267 -36.04 34.32 -26.77
C GLY A 267 -36.11 35.83 -26.54
N GLU A 268 -36.19 36.28 -25.29
CA GLU A 268 -36.26 37.70 -24.94
C GLU A 268 -35.02 38.48 -25.40
N TYR A 269 -33.85 37.86 -25.47
CA TYR A 269 -32.62 38.53 -25.90
C TYR A 269 -32.76 39.10 -27.32
N PHE A 270 -33.48 38.41 -28.21
CA PHE A 270 -33.67 38.79 -29.61
C PHE A 270 -34.81 39.81 -29.81
N LEU A 271 -35.67 40.01 -28.80
CA LEU A 271 -36.79 40.95 -28.89
C LEU A 271 -36.36 42.39 -28.57
N GLY A 272 -36.53 43.28 -29.55
CA GLY A 272 -36.36 44.72 -29.37
C GLY A 272 -37.32 45.30 -28.31
N LYS A 273 -36.94 46.43 -27.71
CA LYS A 273 -37.65 47.04 -26.56
C LYS A 273 -39.17 47.19 -26.78
N HIS A 274 -39.59 47.70 -27.93
CA HIS A 274 -41.02 47.86 -28.27
C HIS A 274 -41.77 46.53 -28.44
N ALA A 275 -41.09 45.44 -28.85
CA ALA A 275 -41.74 44.12 -28.91
C ALA A 275 -42.03 43.58 -27.51
N LYS A 276 -41.10 43.76 -26.57
CA LYS A 276 -41.30 43.42 -25.15
C LYS A 276 -42.42 44.24 -24.52
N GLU A 277 -42.48 45.55 -24.80
CA GLU A 277 -43.54 46.44 -24.31
C GLU A 277 -44.94 46.04 -24.81
N ARG A 278 -45.06 45.54 -26.05
CA ARG A 278 -46.33 45.01 -26.58
C ARG A 278 -46.77 43.72 -25.89
N MET A 279 -45.90 42.70 -25.81
CA MET A 279 -46.25 41.45 -25.13
C MET A 279 -46.58 41.67 -23.65
N ALA A 280 -45.84 42.56 -22.96
CA ALA A 280 -46.13 42.92 -21.56
C ALA A 280 -47.44 43.71 -21.39
N ARG A 281 -47.99 44.31 -22.46
CA ARG A 281 -49.33 44.91 -22.47
C ARG A 281 -50.41 43.87 -22.73
N GLU A 282 -50.21 43.02 -23.72
CA GLU A 282 -51.11 41.90 -24.06
C GLU A 282 -51.32 40.98 -22.85
N GLU A 283 -50.23 40.58 -22.17
CA GLU A 283 -50.26 39.75 -20.96
C GLU A 283 -51.03 40.43 -19.79
N ARG A 284 -50.98 41.77 -19.68
CA ARG A 284 -51.77 42.52 -18.69
C ARG A 284 -53.24 42.54 -19.06
N GLU A 285 -53.57 42.72 -20.34
CA GLU A 285 -54.95 42.71 -20.84
C GLU A 285 -55.59 41.31 -20.68
N GLU A 286 -54.82 40.23 -20.89
CA GLU A 286 -55.23 38.85 -20.60
C GLU A 286 -55.45 38.60 -19.10
N LYS A 287 -54.47 38.95 -18.24
CA LYS A 287 -54.63 38.83 -16.77
C LYS A 287 -55.81 39.64 -16.22
N MET A 288 -56.19 40.74 -16.88
CA MET A 288 -57.39 41.51 -16.54
C MET A 288 -58.68 40.79 -16.99
N LYS A 289 -58.70 40.18 -18.18
CA LYS A 289 -59.81 39.32 -18.63
C LYS A 289 -60.02 38.12 -17.69
N ASP A 290 -58.95 37.39 -17.36
CA ASP A 290 -59.01 36.25 -16.45
C ASP A 290 -59.58 36.63 -15.08
N LYS A 291 -59.18 37.78 -14.52
CA LYS A 291 -59.74 38.31 -13.27
C LYS A 291 -61.22 38.68 -13.40
N MET A 292 -61.63 39.26 -14.53
CA MET A 292 -63.05 39.54 -14.79
C MET A 292 -63.86 38.26 -14.91
N ASP A 293 -63.37 37.24 -15.60
CA ASP A 293 -64.05 35.94 -15.76
C ASP A 293 -64.02 35.07 -14.49
N ALA A 294 -62.98 35.20 -13.65
CA ALA A 294 -62.97 34.61 -12.31
C ALA A 294 -64.03 35.26 -11.41
N LYS A 295 -64.06 36.60 -11.37
CA LYS A 295 -65.06 37.36 -10.59
C LYS A 295 -66.49 37.16 -11.12
N ARG A 296 -66.65 36.92 -12.42
CA ARG A 296 -67.93 36.53 -13.05
C ARG A 296 -68.36 35.13 -12.63
N ARG A 297 -67.42 34.18 -12.55
CA ARG A 297 -67.67 32.81 -12.04
C ARG A 297 -68.00 32.80 -10.55
N GLU A 298 -67.30 33.57 -9.72
CA GLU A 298 -67.64 33.75 -8.29
C GLU A 298 -69.06 34.31 -8.13
N ARG A 299 -69.39 35.39 -8.84
CA ARG A 299 -70.75 35.97 -8.83
C ARG A 299 -71.82 35.00 -9.33
N MET A 300 -71.51 34.15 -10.31
CA MET A 300 -72.44 33.09 -10.75
C MET A 300 -72.61 32.00 -9.69
N ALA A 301 -71.55 31.66 -8.94
CA ALA A 301 -71.62 30.71 -7.84
C ALA A 301 -72.44 31.24 -6.64
N GLU A 302 -72.36 32.53 -6.33
CA GLU A 302 -73.22 33.18 -5.31
C GLU A 302 -74.72 33.12 -5.66
N TYR A 303 -75.08 33.01 -6.94
CA TYR A 303 -76.47 32.89 -7.40
C TYR A 303 -76.99 31.44 -7.43
N VAL A 304 -76.15 30.45 -7.12
CA VAL A 304 -76.59 29.06 -6.92
C VAL A 304 -76.90 28.85 -5.45
N ALA A 305 -78.14 28.50 -5.13
CA ALA A 305 -78.56 28.24 -3.75
C ALA A 305 -77.75 27.06 -3.14
N PRO A 306 -77.23 27.18 -1.91
CA PRO A 306 -76.56 26.06 -1.22
C PRO A 306 -77.51 24.88 -1.01
N GLU A 307 -77.04 23.65 -1.23
CA GLU A 307 -77.81 22.45 -0.90
C GLU A 307 -77.83 22.21 0.62
N GLU A 308 -79.00 22.32 1.24
CA GLU A 308 -79.20 21.99 2.66
C GLU A 308 -79.38 20.47 2.87
N ASN A 309 -78.56 19.89 3.75
CA ASN A 309 -78.60 18.45 4.08
C ASN A 309 -79.50 18.16 5.29
N GLY A 310 -80.62 17.46 5.07
CA GLY A 310 -81.51 16.95 6.12
C GLY A 310 -81.59 15.41 6.17
N GLU A 311 -81.66 14.83 7.37
CA GLU A 311 -81.64 13.38 7.62
C GLU A 311 -82.92 12.87 8.31
N LYS A 312 -83.39 11.61 8.18
CA LYS A 312 -83.12 10.44 7.30
C LYS A 312 -84.24 9.41 7.59
N LYS A 313 -84.87 8.76 6.59
CA LYS A 313 -85.15 7.28 6.53
C LYS A 313 -86.27 6.75 5.57
N LYS A 314 -85.84 5.89 4.65
CA LYS A 314 -86.34 4.53 4.30
C LYS A 314 -87.84 4.22 3.99
N LYS A 315 -88.13 3.88 2.72
CA LYS A 315 -88.70 2.61 2.15
C LYS A 315 -89.15 2.85 0.68
N LYS A 316 -89.21 1.92 -0.31
CA LYS A 316 -88.89 0.47 -0.45
C LYS A 316 -89.05 -0.01 -1.93
N ARG A 317 -88.03 -0.67 -2.53
CA ARG A 317 -88.06 -1.56 -3.77
C ARG A 317 -88.57 -0.91 -5.09
N LYS A 318 -88.33 -1.37 -6.33
CA LYS A 318 -87.39 -2.27 -7.11
C LYS A 318 -87.59 -1.78 -8.59
N ARG A 319 -86.67 -1.77 -9.56
CA ARG A 319 -86.04 -2.89 -10.31
C ARG A 319 -85.20 -2.27 -11.47
N GLU A 320 -83.91 -2.58 -11.62
CA GLU A 320 -83.26 -3.27 -12.78
C GLU A 320 -83.59 -2.76 -14.21
N GLU A 321 -82.62 -2.10 -14.87
CA GLU A 321 -81.88 -2.51 -16.10
C GLU A 321 -80.77 -1.46 -16.37
N GLY A 322 -79.52 -1.84 -16.74
CA GLY A 322 -79.00 -1.81 -18.13
C GLY A 322 -78.53 -0.40 -18.55
N GLU A 323 -77.32 -0.10 -19.02
CA GLU A 323 -76.16 -0.89 -19.52
C GLU A 323 -74.80 -0.15 -19.32
N GLU A 324 -73.71 -0.74 -19.83
CA GLU A 324 -72.31 -0.31 -19.72
C GLU A 324 -71.90 0.97 -20.49
N LYS A 325 -70.86 1.65 -19.99
CA LYS A 325 -69.54 1.89 -20.67
C LYS A 325 -68.63 2.67 -19.71
N LYS A 326 -67.57 2.10 -19.10
CA LYS A 326 -66.24 1.76 -19.67
C LYS A 326 -65.71 2.81 -20.66
N GLU A 327 -64.73 3.62 -20.22
CA GLU A 327 -63.36 3.72 -20.78
C GLU A 327 -62.45 4.48 -19.79
N LYS A 328 -61.44 3.85 -19.18
CA LYS A 328 -60.07 3.63 -19.69
C LYS A 328 -59.16 4.87 -19.71
N LYS A 329 -58.62 5.15 -18.52
CA LYS A 329 -57.17 5.25 -18.24
C LYS A 329 -56.26 4.98 -19.47
N LYS A 330 -55.77 6.02 -20.13
CA LYS A 330 -54.71 5.91 -21.14
C LYS A 330 -53.36 6.32 -20.55
N LYS A 331 -52.66 5.35 -19.96
CA LYS A 331 -51.19 5.46 -19.80
C LYS A 331 -50.61 5.65 -21.21
N ARG A 332 -49.87 6.74 -21.45
CA ARG A 332 -48.88 6.75 -22.53
C ARG A 332 -47.57 6.24 -21.94
N SER A 333 -47.34 4.94 -22.14
CA SER A 333 -45.99 4.41 -22.23
C SER A 333 -45.42 4.79 -23.59
N SER A 334 -44.32 5.52 -23.61
CA SER A 334 -43.41 5.55 -24.75
C SER A 334 -42.19 4.69 -24.38
N THR A 335 -41.99 3.62 -25.15
CA THR A 335 -40.68 3.04 -25.43
C THR A 335 -39.67 4.19 -25.65
N ALA A 336 -38.47 4.20 -25.06
CA ALA A 336 -37.49 3.11 -25.03
C ALA A 336 -37.11 2.65 -26.44
N GLU A 337 -36.54 3.58 -27.22
CA GLU A 337 -35.58 3.23 -28.27
C GLU A 337 -34.17 3.55 -27.76
N VAL A 338 -33.30 2.56 -27.91
CA VAL A 338 -31.88 2.59 -27.56
C VAL A 338 -31.12 3.05 -28.79
N ASN A 339 -30.24 4.04 -28.65
CA ASN A 339 -29.05 4.35 -29.46
C ASN A 339 -28.49 5.71 -28.97
N GLY A 340 -27.24 5.86 -28.55
CA GLY A 340 -26.21 4.86 -28.27
C GLY A 340 -25.00 5.60 -27.67
N ASP A 341 -24.65 5.28 -26.42
CA ASP A 341 -23.49 5.90 -25.75
C ASP A 341 -22.18 5.30 -26.27
N ALA A 342 -21.34 6.14 -26.87
CA ALA A 342 -19.99 5.88 -27.32
C ALA A 342 -19.24 7.23 -27.41
N ASP A 343 -18.00 7.42 -26.95
CA ASP A 343 -17.09 6.49 -26.27
C ASP A 343 -16.20 7.26 -25.28
N ILE A 344 -15.84 6.60 -24.17
CA ILE A 344 -14.55 6.88 -23.51
C ILE A 344 -13.55 5.88 -24.10
N ASN A 345 -12.62 6.39 -24.90
CA ASN A 345 -11.42 5.66 -25.29
C ASN A 345 -10.52 5.57 -24.03
N ASP A 346 -10.16 4.41 -23.48
CA ASP A 346 -10.09 3.10 -24.12
C ASP A 346 -11.05 2.05 -23.50
N LYS A 347 -11.72 1.28 -24.36
CA LYS A 347 -12.57 0.14 -23.97
C LYS A 347 -11.74 -0.99 -23.35
N LEU A 348 -11.76 -1.14 -22.03
CA LEU A 348 -11.23 -2.35 -21.37
C LEU A 348 -11.95 -3.61 -21.91
N CYS A 349 -11.19 -4.67 -22.15
CA CYS A 349 -11.66 -5.92 -22.75
C CYS A 349 -11.18 -7.14 -21.94
N ILE A 350 -11.83 -8.29 -22.18
CA ILE A 350 -11.35 -9.60 -21.74
C ILE A 350 -10.90 -10.36 -22.98
N TYR A 351 -9.62 -10.68 -23.05
CA TYR A 351 -9.07 -11.67 -23.96
C TYR A 351 -8.93 -13.01 -23.22
N THR A 352 -9.71 -14.01 -23.61
CA THR A 352 -9.59 -15.37 -23.07
C THR A 352 -9.27 -16.35 -24.18
N SER A 353 -8.19 -17.11 -24.01
CA SER A 353 -7.84 -18.23 -24.88
C SER A 353 -7.94 -19.52 -24.07
N THR A 354 -8.89 -20.38 -24.40
CA THR A 354 -9.07 -21.69 -23.74
C THR A 354 -8.06 -22.73 -24.22
N LEU A 355 -7.57 -22.61 -25.45
CA LEU A 355 -6.61 -23.53 -26.07
C LEU A 355 -5.16 -23.29 -25.61
N PHE A 356 -4.87 -22.11 -25.06
CA PHE A 356 -3.52 -21.70 -24.64
C PHE A 356 -2.83 -22.75 -23.78
N SER A 357 -1.58 -23.08 -24.15
CA SER A 357 -0.77 -24.12 -23.52
C SER A 357 -1.50 -25.46 -23.34
N ASN A 358 -1.89 -26.09 -24.44
CA ASN A 358 -2.52 -27.42 -24.48
C ASN A 358 -3.83 -27.52 -23.67
N GLY A 359 -4.70 -26.50 -23.78
CA GLY A 359 -6.01 -26.51 -23.12
C GLY A 359 -6.01 -26.12 -21.63
N ARG A 360 -4.87 -25.66 -21.09
CA ARG A 360 -4.82 -25.02 -19.75
C ARG A 360 -5.60 -23.71 -19.74
N GLY A 361 -5.47 -22.94 -20.81
CA GLY A 361 -6.14 -21.65 -20.99
C GLY A 361 -5.52 -20.51 -20.18
N ILE A 362 -5.87 -19.29 -20.59
CA ILE A 362 -5.49 -18.04 -19.93
C ILE A 362 -6.58 -16.98 -20.18
N SER A 363 -6.85 -16.13 -19.18
CA SER A 363 -7.69 -14.95 -19.35
C SER A 363 -6.93 -13.68 -18.96
N ILE A 364 -7.09 -12.64 -19.76
CA ILE A 364 -6.38 -11.36 -19.67
C ILE A 364 -7.42 -10.25 -19.74
N PHE A 365 -7.57 -9.52 -18.64
CA PHE A 365 -8.34 -8.29 -18.57
C PHE A 365 -7.40 -7.11 -18.84
N THR A 366 -7.52 -6.45 -19.99
CA THR A 366 -6.57 -5.42 -20.47
C THR A 366 -7.19 -4.53 -21.56
N THR A 367 -6.45 -3.63 -22.19
CA THR A 367 -6.92 -2.85 -23.35
C THR A 367 -6.73 -3.63 -24.66
N PRO A 368 -7.53 -3.39 -25.72
CA PRO A 368 -7.39 -4.03 -27.03
C PRO A 368 -5.97 -3.92 -27.59
N SER A 369 -5.35 -2.74 -27.50
CA SER A 369 -3.97 -2.50 -27.94
C SER A 369 -2.92 -3.34 -27.20
N LEU A 370 -3.15 -3.67 -25.93
CA LEU A 370 -2.30 -4.60 -25.18
C LEU A 370 -2.68 -6.06 -25.44
N ALA A 371 -3.96 -6.37 -25.68
CA ALA A 371 -4.42 -7.72 -26.04
C ALA A 371 -3.79 -8.19 -27.36
N ASP A 372 -3.66 -7.31 -28.36
CA ASP A 372 -2.94 -7.59 -29.61
C ASP A 372 -1.46 -7.87 -29.36
N GLN A 373 -0.81 -7.12 -28.46
CA GLN A 373 0.57 -7.38 -28.05
C GLN A 373 0.72 -8.74 -27.34
N PHE A 374 -0.22 -9.11 -26.48
CA PHE A 374 -0.26 -10.44 -25.86
C PHE A 374 -0.40 -11.55 -26.91
N ALA A 375 -1.32 -11.40 -27.86
CA ALA A 375 -1.53 -12.37 -28.94
C ALA A 375 -0.30 -12.53 -29.86
N ALA A 376 0.51 -11.48 -30.03
CA ALA A 376 1.74 -11.51 -30.80
C ALA A 376 2.93 -12.18 -30.07
N LEU A 377 2.87 -12.40 -28.75
CA LEU A 377 3.99 -13.00 -28.00
C LEU A 377 4.28 -14.44 -28.48
N PRO A 378 5.56 -14.88 -28.48
CA PRO A 378 5.94 -16.24 -28.87
C PRO A 378 5.21 -17.36 -28.12
N ALA A 379 4.76 -17.11 -26.89
CA ALA A 379 3.99 -18.07 -26.10
C ALA A 379 2.57 -18.34 -26.66
N PHE A 380 2.01 -17.43 -27.45
CA PHE A 380 0.70 -17.55 -28.10
C PHE A 380 0.82 -17.99 -29.57
N THR A 381 1.94 -17.69 -30.23
CA THR A 381 2.17 -18.02 -31.65
C THR A 381 2.92 -19.35 -31.86
N ASP A 382 3.88 -19.72 -31.00
CA ASP A 382 4.57 -21.01 -31.04
C ASP A 382 4.21 -21.87 -29.81
N GLN A 383 3.22 -22.74 -29.98
CA GLN A 383 2.80 -23.69 -28.96
C GLN A 383 3.92 -24.69 -28.56
N SER A 384 4.94 -24.89 -29.41
CA SER A 384 6.10 -25.72 -29.09
C SER A 384 7.09 -25.03 -28.13
N ALA A 385 7.10 -23.69 -28.06
CA ALA A 385 8.04 -22.95 -27.20
C ALA A 385 7.84 -23.28 -25.71
N LEU A 386 6.58 -23.32 -25.25
CA LEU A 386 6.24 -23.67 -23.87
C LEU A 386 6.55 -25.14 -23.55
N VAL A 387 6.28 -26.05 -24.51
CA VAL A 387 6.50 -27.49 -24.36
C VAL A 387 8.00 -27.83 -24.31
N LYS A 388 8.82 -27.25 -25.22
CA LYS A 388 10.29 -27.39 -25.21
C LYS A 388 10.91 -26.92 -23.89
N GLN A 389 10.34 -25.88 -23.29
CA GLN A 389 10.76 -25.38 -21.98
C GLN A 389 10.13 -26.15 -20.80
N GLY A 390 9.29 -27.16 -21.02
CA GLY A 390 8.61 -27.91 -19.96
C GLY A 390 7.73 -27.06 -19.04
N VAL A 391 7.13 -25.99 -19.59
CA VAL A 391 6.22 -25.10 -18.85
C VAL A 391 4.83 -25.73 -18.78
N ASN A 392 4.11 -25.50 -17.67
CA ASN A 392 2.80 -26.08 -17.37
C ASN A 392 2.77 -27.61 -17.19
N ILE A 393 3.93 -28.24 -17.04
CA ILE A 393 4.07 -29.66 -16.71
C ILE A 393 4.29 -29.78 -15.20
N ASP A 394 3.53 -30.67 -14.54
CA ASP A 394 3.79 -31.02 -13.15
C ASP A 394 5.10 -31.81 -13.04
N THR A 395 6.00 -31.32 -12.20
CA THR A 395 7.33 -31.90 -11.98
C THR A 395 7.30 -33.06 -10.97
N GLY A 396 6.18 -33.27 -10.27
CA GLY A 396 6.06 -34.26 -9.20
C GLY A 396 6.97 -33.97 -7.98
N THR A 397 7.57 -32.78 -7.92
CA THR A 397 8.49 -32.37 -6.84
C THR A 397 7.76 -31.84 -5.62
N TRP A 398 6.49 -31.47 -5.76
CA TRP A 398 5.68 -30.83 -4.73
C TRP A 398 4.28 -31.43 -4.67
N ARG A 399 3.56 -31.19 -3.57
CA ARG A 399 2.15 -31.49 -3.38
C ARG A 399 1.48 -30.39 -2.57
N ALA A 400 0.23 -30.05 -2.89
CA ALA A 400 -0.59 -29.22 -2.01
C ALA A 400 -1.12 -30.06 -0.84
N ALA A 401 -1.02 -29.55 0.39
CA ALA A 401 -1.56 -30.20 1.57
C ALA A 401 -2.14 -29.17 2.56
N PRO A 402 -3.18 -29.52 3.35
CA PRO A 402 -3.63 -28.69 4.46
C PRO A 402 -2.56 -28.68 5.56
N ILE A 403 -2.19 -27.48 6.00
CA ILE A 403 -1.26 -27.23 7.09
C ILE A 403 -2.07 -26.67 8.27
N PRO A 404 -2.04 -27.31 9.47
CA PRO A 404 -2.72 -26.79 10.65
C PRO A 404 -2.41 -25.32 10.90
N SER A 405 -3.46 -24.54 11.18
CA SER A 405 -3.46 -23.06 11.36
C SER A 405 -2.93 -22.20 10.20
N LYS A 406 -2.56 -22.77 9.05
CA LYS A 406 -2.01 -22.01 7.89
C LYS A 406 -2.77 -22.19 6.57
N GLY A 407 -3.86 -22.96 6.55
CA GLY A 407 -4.61 -23.25 5.33
C GLY A 407 -3.89 -24.25 4.42
N ILE A 408 -4.08 -24.17 3.11
CA ILE A 408 -3.41 -25.05 2.15
C ILE A 408 -2.03 -24.47 1.80
N GLY A 409 -1.00 -25.32 1.79
CA GLY A 409 0.35 -24.92 1.39
C GLY A 409 1.04 -25.97 0.52
N MET A 410 2.03 -25.52 -0.24
CA MET A 410 2.93 -26.36 -1.04
C MET A 410 3.99 -27.03 -0.14
N LEU A 411 4.08 -28.36 -0.18
CA LEU A 411 5.12 -29.16 0.48
C LEU A 411 5.92 -29.93 -0.57
N ALA A 412 7.20 -30.18 -0.31
CA ALA A 412 7.99 -31.08 -1.15
C ALA A 412 7.43 -32.52 -1.11
N ALA A 413 7.28 -33.15 -2.27
CA ALA A 413 6.83 -34.54 -2.40
C ALA A 413 7.99 -35.54 -2.26
N ARG A 414 9.22 -35.10 -2.54
CA ARG A 414 10.47 -35.86 -2.38
C ARG A 414 11.60 -34.94 -1.89
N PRO A 415 12.73 -35.46 -1.39
CA PRO A 415 13.94 -34.66 -1.19
C PRO A 415 14.34 -33.95 -2.50
N LEU A 416 14.61 -32.64 -2.40
CA LEU A 416 14.98 -31.79 -3.53
C LEU A 416 16.48 -31.50 -3.48
N ARG A 417 17.12 -31.49 -4.65
CA ARG A 417 18.52 -31.08 -4.82
C ARG A 417 18.61 -29.64 -5.29
N PHE A 418 19.77 -29.00 -5.09
CA PHE A 418 20.02 -27.68 -5.66
C PHE A 418 19.88 -27.74 -7.18
N LYS A 419 19.17 -26.76 -7.77
CA LYS A 419 18.72 -26.70 -9.18
C LYS A 419 17.56 -27.65 -9.57
N ASP A 420 16.95 -28.40 -8.66
CA ASP A 420 15.68 -29.08 -8.96
C ASP A 420 14.59 -28.03 -9.27
N ARG A 421 13.92 -28.18 -10.42
CA ARG A 421 12.82 -27.31 -10.84
C ARG A 421 11.55 -27.68 -10.07
N VAL A 422 11.07 -26.77 -9.23
CA VAL A 422 9.85 -27.00 -8.43
C VAL A 422 8.59 -26.74 -9.27
N THR A 423 8.37 -25.49 -9.68
CA THR A 423 7.21 -25.06 -10.48
C THR A 423 7.64 -24.19 -11.64
N ALA A 424 6.97 -24.31 -12.78
CA ALA A 424 7.03 -23.34 -13.86
C ALA A 424 5.72 -23.37 -14.66
N TYR A 425 4.85 -22.41 -14.36
CA TYR A 425 3.51 -22.32 -14.92
C TYR A 425 3.29 -20.94 -15.54
N THR A 426 2.45 -20.86 -16.56
CA THR A 426 1.90 -19.60 -17.07
C THR A 426 0.80 -19.10 -16.12
N PRO A 427 0.55 -17.78 -16.06
CA PRO A 427 -0.57 -17.26 -15.28
C PRO A 427 -1.89 -17.78 -15.87
N ALA A 428 -2.86 -18.03 -14.99
CA ALA A 428 -4.23 -18.36 -15.39
C ALA A 428 -5.05 -17.09 -15.64
N PHE A 429 -4.76 -16.03 -14.88
CA PHE A 429 -5.43 -14.74 -14.96
C PHE A 429 -4.41 -13.59 -14.92
N LEU A 430 -4.62 -12.59 -15.77
CA LEU A 430 -3.89 -11.33 -15.80
C LEU A 430 -4.92 -10.18 -15.76
N ALA A 431 -4.70 -9.18 -14.91
CA ALA A 431 -5.53 -7.98 -14.88
C ALA A 431 -4.67 -6.72 -14.93
N TYR A 432 -4.93 -5.86 -15.92
CA TYR A 432 -4.33 -4.54 -16.01
C TYR A 432 -4.67 -3.70 -14.77
N LEU A 433 -3.68 -3.00 -14.22
CA LEU A 433 -3.82 -2.23 -12.99
C LEU A 433 -4.49 -0.87 -13.25
N GLU A 434 -5.79 -0.89 -13.52
CA GLU A 434 -6.63 0.31 -13.62
C GLU A 434 -7.14 0.80 -12.25
N SER A 435 -7.54 2.07 -12.19
CA SER A 435 -8.12 2.72 -11.01
C SER A 435 -9.47 3.39 -11.25
N GLU A 436 -10.12 3.08 -12.37
CA GLU A 436 -11.31 3.78 -12.87
C GLU A 436 -12.60 3.01 -12.59
N LEU A 437 -12.55 1.67 -12.59
CA LEU A 437 -13.73 0.83 -12.35
C LEU A 437 -14.14 0.78 -10.88
N GLY A 438 -15.45 0.83 -10.64
CA GLY A 438 -16.02 0.56 -9.33
C GLY A 438 -15.78 -0.90 -8.90
N THR A 439 -15.68 -1.16 -7.59
CA THR A 439 -15.40 -2.50 -7.05
C THR A 439 -16.37 -3.59 -7.57
N LEU A 440 -17.66 -3.28 -7.70
CA LEU A 440 -18.65 -4.25 -8.19
C LEU A 440 -18.57 -4.47 -9.71
N GLU A 441 -18.16 -3.46 -10.46
CA GLU A 441 -17.98 -3.56 -11.92
C GLU A 441 -16.72 -4.38 -12.23
N ARG A 442 -15.61 -4.10 -11.52
CA ARG A 442 -14.38 -4.91 -11.59
C ARG A 442 -14.66 -6.37 -11.24
N GLU A 443 -15.46 -6.64 -10.21
CA GLU A 443 -15.88 -8.03 -9.91
C GLU A 443 -16.61 -8.66 -11.09
N LYS A 444 -17.57 -7.95 -11.70
CA LYS A 444 -18.36 -8.47 -12.82
C LYS A 444 -17.47 -8.86 -14.00
N TRP A 445 -16.52 -8.00 -14.38
CA TRP A 445 -15.55 -8.29 -15.44
C TRP A 445 -14.63 -9.45 -15.06
N TRP A 446 -14.04 -9.43 -13.87
CA TRP A 446 -13.10 -10.48 -13.45
C TRP A 446 -13.79 -11.84 -13.25
N ARG A 447 -15.05 -11.85 -12.81
CA ARG A 447 -15.86 -13.07 -12.71
C ARG A 447 -16.16 -13.66 -14.09
N LEU A 448 -16.54 -12.82 -15.07
CA LEU A 448 -16.73 -13.25 -16.45
C LEU A 448 -15.43 -13.83 -17.06
N ALA A 449 -14.29 -13.19 -16.79
CA ALA A 449 -12.97 -13.67 -17.21
C ALA A 449 -12.63 -15.07 -16.65
N ILE A 450 -12.83 -15.29 -15.35
CA ILE A 450 -12.62 -16.60 -14.71
C ILE A 450 -13.68 -17.62 -15.14
N GLU A 451 -14.90 -17.19 -15.46
CA GLU A 451 -15.96 -18.09 -15.93
C GLU A 451 -15.68 -18.70 -17.30
N GLN A 452 -14.94 -17.98 -18.17
CA GLN A 452 -14.51 -18.41 -19.50
C GLN A 452 -13.28 -19.34 -19.50
N LEU A 453 -12.59 -19.52 -18.36
CA LEU A 453 -11.45 -20.42 -18.25
C LEU A 453 -11.89 -21.90 -18.32
N PRO A 454 -11.03 -22.81 -18.84
CA PRO A 454 -11.25 -24.26 -18.77
C PRO A 454 -11.54 -24.73 -17.34
N GLU A 455 -12.44 -25.70 -17.20
CA GLU A 455 -13.05 -26.10 -15.91
C GLU A 455 -12.00 -26.45 -14.83
N LYS A 456 -10.93 -27.15 -15.20
CA LYS A 456 -9.82 -27.47 -14.29
C LYS A 456 -9.17 -26.19 -13.75
N THR A 457 -8.69 -25.32 -14.63
CA THR A 457 -8.02 -24.06 -14.29
C THR A 457 -8.93 -23.11 -13.51
N LYS A 458 -10.21 -23.06 -13.87
CA LYS A 458 -11.26 -22.31 -13.15
C LYS A 458 -11.44 -22.82 -11.72
N LYS A 459 -11.48 -24.14 -11.52
CA LYS A 459 -11.54 -24.75 -10.19
C LYS A 459 -10.27 -24.46 -9.38
N ASP A 460 -9.09 -24.70 -9.95
CA ASP A 460 -7.80 -24.49 -9.29
C ASP A 460 -7.63 -23.02 -8.83
N PHE A 461 -8.15 -22.07 -9.61
CA PHE A 461 -8.21 -20.64 -9.27
C PHE A 461 -9.23 -20.35 -8.14
N LEU A 462 -10.44 -20.92 -8.20
CA LEU A 462 -11.50 -20.65 -7.22
C LEU A 462 -11.26 -21.30 -5.84
N GLU A 463 -10.32 -22.24 -5.76
CA GLU A 463 -9.79 -22.84 -4.51
C GLU A 463 -8.69 -22.01 -3.83
N LEU A 464 -8.22 -20.92 -4.44
CA LEU A 464 -7.21 -20.05 -3.86
C LEU A 464 -7.69 -19.30 -2.61
N ALA A 465 -6.75 -18.88 -1.77
CA ALA A 465 -7.05 -18.18 -0.52
C ALA A 465 -7.67 -16.79 -0.75
N THR A 466 -8.57 -16.38 0.14
CA THR A 466 -9.23 -15.06 0.18
C THR A 466 -8.76 -14.25 1.39
N VAL A 467 -8.75 -12.91 1.32
CA VAL A 467 -8.36 -12.05 2.45
C VAL A 467 -9.52 -11.78 3.42
N TYR A 468 -10.73 -11.57 2.90
CA TYR A 468 -11.90 -11.14 3.69
C TYR A 468 -13.06 -12.13 3.70
N GLY A 469 -13.18 -12.97 2.66
CA GLY A 469 -14.26 -13.95 2.52
C GLY A 469 -15.60 -13.37 2.07
N ASP A 470 -15.63 -12.19 1.44
CA ASP A 470 -16.87 -11.59 0.93
C ASP A 470 -17.23 -12.15 -0.46
N GLU A 471 -18.25 -13.01 -0.51
CA GLU A 471 -18.70 -13.67 -1.75
C GLU A 471 -19.10 -12.70 -2.88
N ARG A 472 -19.50 -11.46 -2.53
CA ARG A 472 -19.87 -10.43 -3.51
C ARG A 472 -18.68 -9.90 -4.29
N VAL A 473 -17.46 -10.11 -3.81
CA VAL A 473 -16.20 -9.70 -4.43
C VAL A 473 -15.15 -10.82 -4.42
N ARG A 474 -15.62 -12.08 -4.48
CA ARG A 474 -14.78 -13.29 -4.32
C ARG A 474 -13.59 -13.32 -5.27
N VAL A 475 -13.75 -12.94 -6.53
CA VAL A 475 -12.64 -12.98 -7.50
C VAL A 475 -11.62 -11.91 -7.19
N GLN A 476 -12.03 -10.67 -6.88
CA GLN A 476 -11.10 -9.65 -6.41
C GLN A 476 -10.39 -10.04 -5.12
N ASP A 477 -11.06 -10.72 -4.19
CA ASP A 477 -10.47 -11.13 -2.91
C ASP A 477 -9.42 -12.24 -3.08
N ILE A 478 -9.67 -13.19 -4.00
CA ILE A 478 -8.67 -14.17 -4.46
C ILE A 478 -7.49 -13.45 -5.11
N VAL A 479 -7.73 -12.58 -6.09
CA VAL A 479 -6.68 -11.85 -6.80
C VAL A 479 -5.81 -11.08 -5.80
N LYS A 480 -6.42 -10.34 -4.88
CA LYS A 480 -5.73 -9.55 -3.84
C LYS A 480 -4.78 -10.37 -2.95
N ALA A 481 -5.11 -11.64 -2.67
CA ALA A 481 -4.26 -12.50 -1.83
C ALA A 481 -3.14 -13.22 -2.62
N ASN A 482 -3.31 -13.41 -3.94
CA ASN A 482 -2.55 -14.39 -4.73
C ASN A 482 -1.75 -13.80 -5.91
N THR A 483 -1.76 -12.49 -6.13
CA THR A 483 -1.12 -11.84 -7.29
C THR A 483 0.38 -11.57 -7.18
N PHE A 484 1.04 -11.67 -8.32
CA PHE A 484 2.37 -11.15 -8.60
C PHE A 484 2.26 -9.99 -9.60
N GLN A 485 3.12 -8.97 -9.51
CA GLN A 485 3.16 -7.91 -10.53
C GLN A 485 4.03 -8.34 -11.71
N VAL A 486 3.51 -8.17 -12.92
CA VAL A 486 4.18 -8.49 -14.19
C VAL A 486 3.99 -7.32 -15.13
N MET A 487 5.08 -6.83 -15.72
CA MET A 487 5.00 -5.83 -16.80
C MET A 487 5.02 -6.53 -18.16
N VAL A 488 4.12 -6.12 -19.05
CA VAL A 488 4.05 -6.61 -20.43
C VAL A 488 3.83 -5.40 -21.33
N GLY A 489 4.77 -5.18 -22.26
CA GLY A 489 4.94 -3.86 -22.87
C GLY A 489 5.14 -2.79 -21.78
N ASP A 490 4.48 -1.66 -21.95
CA ASP A 490 4.44 -0.58 -20.94
C ASP A 490 3.34 -0.79 -19.86
N GLY A 491 2.56 -1.88 -19.95
CA GLY A 491 1.41 -2.15 -19.08
C GLY A 491 1.75 -2.97 -17.83
N ASN A 492 1.43 -2.45 -16.64
CA ASN A 492 1.55 -3.17 -15.38
C ASN A 492 0.30 -4.03 -15.11
N HIS A 493 0.50 -5.34 -14.97
CA HIS A 493 -0.56 -6.32 -14.78
C HIS A 493 -0.39 -7.12 -13.47
N LEU A 494 -1.51 -7.41 -12.82
CA LEU A 494 -1.64 -8.35 -11.72
C LEU A 494 -1.82 -9.76 -12.28
N ALA A 495 -0.84 -10.64 -12.06
CA ALA A 495 -0.82 -12.01 -12.55
C ALA A 495 -1.11 -13.02 -11.43
N VAL A 496 -2.00 -13.99 -11.67
CA VAL A 496 -2.31 -15.08 -10.74
C VAL A 496 -1.89 -16.43 -11.34
N PHE A 497 -1.15 -17.21 -10.55
CA PHE A 497 -0.60 -18.51 -10.91
C PHE A 497 -1.09 -19.55 -9.89
N PRO A 498 -2.19 -20.28 -10.15
CA PRO A 498 -2.87 -21.08 -9.12
C PRO A 498 -1.98 -22.08 -8.36
N GLU A 499 -0.96 -22.63 -9.00
CA GLU A 499 0.04 -23.51 -8.38
C GLU A 499 1.04 -22.71 -7.54
N THR A 500 1.68 -21.70 -8.13
CA THR A 500 2.73 -20.89 -7.48
C THR A 500 2.17 -20.06 -6.32
N SER A 501 0.93 -19.58 -6.39
CA SER A 501 0.28 -18.81 -5.32
C SER A 501 0.05 -19.64 -4.03
N ARG A 502 0.13 -20.98 -4.09
CA ARG A 502 0.11 -21.86 -2.89
C ARG A 502 1.48 -21.94 -2.18
N LEU A 503 2.53 -21.28 -2.72
CA LEU A 503 3.87 -21.18 -2.12
C LEU A 503 3.91 -20.05 -1.09
N ASN A 504 3.55 -20.38 0.16
CA ASN A 504 3.69 -19.46 1.29
C ASN A 504 5.17 -19.30 1.68
N HIS A 505 5.68 -18.06 1.70
CA HIS A 505 7.03 -17.71 2.17
C HIS A 505 7.19 -17.85 3.69
N ALA A 506 7.02 -19.05 4.22
CA ALA A 506 7.45 -19.43 5.55
C ALA A 506 8.83 -20.13 5.46
N CYS A 507 9.91 -19.36 5.37
CA CYS A 507 11.31 -19.85 5.30
C CYS A 507 11.83 -20.46 6.63
N HIS A 508 10.95 -21.15 7.35
CA HIS A 508 11.23 -22.01 8.48
C HIS A 508 10.41 -23.29 8.31
N PRO A 509 10.91 -24.29 7.56
CA PRO A 509 10.53 -25.67 7.85
C PRO A 509 10.86 -25.95 9.33
N LYS A 510 9.93 -26.58 10.03
CA LYS A 510 10.15 -27.13 11.37
C LYS A 510 10.79 -28.50 11.26
#